data_AF-A0AAV2CFQ0-F1
#
_entry.id   AF-A0AAV2CFQ0-F1
#
_cell.length_a   1.000
_cell.length_b   1.000
_cell.length_c   1.000
_cell.angle_alpha   90.00
_cell.angle_beta   90.00
_cell.angle_gamma   90.00
#
_symmetry.space_group_name_H-M   'P 1'
#
loop_
_entity.id
_entity.type
_entity.pdbx_description
1 polymer ?
#
loop_
_entity_poly.entity_id
_entity_poly.type
_entity_poly.pdbx_seq_one_letter_code
_entity_poly.pdbx_strand_id
1 'polypeptide(L)'
;MTIILRDVALLTGLPVTGEAIIDNSSKPEGGWGPLILERLGFNMPTTTPVQGVGHPPLTAGQVSISWLVEHIQHEVNLGPDTPEDRVERYACVYLIGLVGGFLFPNKANRWIQGMWFPLLLGDWDEIGGKSWGSAVLAGIYRELCTFSRLGAKQAGGT
;
A
#
# COMPACT_ATOMS: atom_id res chain seq x y z
N MET A 1 24.83 12.94 -7.07
CA MET A 1 24.52 11.50 -7.15
C MET A 1 23.05 11.40 -7.53
N THR A 2 22.74 10.77 -8.67
CA THR A 2 21.37 10.72 -9.22
C THR A 2 20.95 9.27 -9.27
N ILE A 3 19.89 8.90 -8.55
CA ILE A 3 19.32 7.54 -8.56
C ILE A 3 18.53 7.37 -9.85
N ILE A 4 18.82 6.33 -10.64
CA ILE A 4 18.12 6.05 -11.90
C ILE A 4 17.28 4.77 -11.81
N LEU A 5 16.42 4.54 -12.81
CA LEU A 5 15.55 3.33 -12.87
C LEU A 5 16.34 2.03 -12.72
N ARG A 6 17.56 1.98 -13.29
CA ARG A 6 18.44 0.81 -13.15
C ARG A 6 18.79 0.52 -11.69
N ASP A 7 19.06 1.56 -10.90
CA ASP A 7 19.39 1.41 -9.48
C ASP A 7 18.17 0.89 -8.71
N VAL A 8 16.98 1.41 -9.01
CA VAL A 8 15.73 0.95 -8.39
C VAL A 8 15.44 -0.50 -8.74
N ALA A 9 15.59 -0.89 -10.02
CA ALA A 9 15.43 -2.28 -10.45
C ALA A 9 16.38 -3.22 -9.71
N LEU A 10 17.66 -2.83 -9.56
CA LEU A 10 18.67 -3.62 -8.86
C LEU A 10 18.40 -3.73 -7.36
N LEU A 11 17.93 -2.66 -6.72
CA LEU A 11 17.69 -2.61 -5.28
C LEU A 11 16.38 -3.28 -4.86
N THR A 12 15.33 -3.14 -5.67
CA THR A 12 13.97 -3.57 -5.30
C THR A 12 13.51 -4.83 -6.02
N GLY A 13 14.14 -5.20 -7.14
CA GLY A 13 13.68 -6.27 -8.02
C GLY A 13 12.37 -5.96 -8.74
N LEU A 14 11.83 -4.74 -8.61
CA LEU A 14 10.53 -4.37 -9.20
C LEU A 14 10.63 -4.09 -10.70
N PRO A 15 9.58 -4.41 -11.47
CA PRO A 15 9.55 -4.13 -12.90
C PRO A 15 9.60 -2.62 -13.18
N VAL A 16 10.53 -2.22 -14.04
CA VAL A 16 10.68 -0.82 -14.52
C VAL A 16 10.01 -0.59 -15.87
N THR A 17 9.51 -1.64 -16.50
CA THR A 17 8.72 -1.63 -17.73
C THR A 17 7.28 -1.97 -17.39
N GLY A 18 6.33 -1.34 -18.07
CA GLY A 18 4.90 -1.57 -17.83
C GLY A 18 4.09 -0.29 -17.86
N GLU A 19 2.81 -0.40 -17.54
CA GLU A 19 1.90 0.76 -17.48
C GLU A 19 2.25 1.65 -16.28
N ALA A 20 2.15 2.97 -16.46
CA ALA A 20 2.35 3.90 -15.38
C ALA A 20 1.24 3.75 -14.32
N ILE A 21 1.62 3.77 -13.05
CA ILE A 21 0.65 3.81 -11.96
C ILE A 21 0.16 5.26 -11.85
N ILE A 22 -1.05 5.50 -12.34
CA ILE A 22 -1.73 6.77 -12.24
C ILE A 22 -2.77 6.65 -11.12
N ASP A 23 -2.84 7.65 -10.27
CA ASP A 23 -3.92 7.74 -9.28
C ASP A 23 -5.24 8.00 -10.01
N ASN A 24 -5.99 6.93 -10.26
CA ASN A 24 -7.35 6.95 -10.78
C ASN A 24 -8.37 6.69 -9.66
N SER A 25 -7.97 6.86 -8.38
CA SER A 25 -8.77 6.47 -7.22
C SER A 25 -9.94 7.41 -6.96
N SER A 26 -10.89 7.50 -7.89
CA SER A 26 -12.26 7.83 -7.51
C SER A 26 -12.71 6.76 -6.51
N LYS A 27 -12.91 7.17 -5.25
CA LYS A 27 -13.44 6.30 -4.20
C LYS A 27 -14.69 5.59 -4.76
N PRO A 28 -14.74 4.25 -4.80
CA PRO A 28 -15.90 3.53 -5.29
C PRO A 28 -17.12 3.90 -4.46
N GLU A 29 -18.30 3.90 -5.08
CA GLU A 29 -19.56 4.09 -4.38
C GLU A 29 -19.67 3.05 -3.26
N GLY A 30 -19.71 3.49 -1.99
CA GLY A 30 -19.65 2.61 -0.82
C GLY A 30 -18.27 2.46 -0.16
N GLY A 31 -17.21 3.05 -0.71
CA GLY A 31 -15.85 3.00 -0.17
C GLY A 31 -15.15 1.65 -0.39
N TRP A 32 -14.02 1.44 0.27
CA TRP A 32 -13.18 0.24 0.06
C TRP A 32 -13.73 -1.04 0.73
N GLY A 33 -14.73 -0.90 1.61
CA GLY A 33 -15.28 -2.00 2.41
C GLY A 33 -15.79 -3.18 1.56
N PRO A 34 -16.65 -2.94 0.56
CA PRO A 34 -17.15 -4.02 -0.32
C PRO A 34 -16.04 -4.74 -1.09
N LEU A 35 -15.06 -4.01 -1.64
CA LEU A 35 -13.94 -4.59 -2.39
C LEU A 35 -13.04 -5.45 -1.49
N ILE A 36 -12.77 -4.97 -0.27
CA ILE A 36 -11.98 -5.70 0.72
C ILE A 36 -12.74 -6.96 1.19
N LEU A 37 -14.05 -6.86 1.40
CA LEU A 37 -14.87 -8.01 1.76
C LEU A 37 -14.89 -9.06 0.65
N GLU A 38 -15.06 -8.64 -0.60
CA GLU A 38 -15.09 -9.53 -1.75
C GLU A 38 -13.75 -10.26 -1.94
N ARG A 39 -12.64 -9.51 -1.95
CA ARG A 39 -11.32 -10.06 -2.29
C ARG A 39 -10.57 -10.66 -1.12
N LEU A 40 -10.76 -10.13 0.08
CA LEU A 40 -10.06 -10.56 1.27
C LEU A 40 -10.96 -11.33 2.25
N GLY A 41 -12.26 -11.45 1.98
CA GLY A 41 -13.18 -12.29 2.74
C GLY A 41 -13.44 -11.84 4.18
N PHE A 42 -12.96 -10.67 4.59
CA PHE A 42 -13.21 -10.10 5.90
C PHE A 42 -13.85 -8.72 5.80
N ASN A 43 -14.72 -8.42 6.77
CA ASN A 43 -15.33 -7.12 6.88
C ASN A 43 -14.29 -6.12 7.40
N MET A 44 -14.15 -5.00 6.69
CA MET A 44 -13.45 -3.85 7.23
C MET A 44 -14.15 -3.38 8.50
N PRO A 45 -13.42 -3.09 9.59
CA PRO A 45 -14.07 -2.62 10.79
C PRO A 45 -14.57 -1.21 10.53
N THR A 46 -15.78 -0.96 10.99
CA THR A 46 -16.40 0.37 10.96
C THR A 46 -15.50 1.39 11.66
N THR A 47 -15.70 2.68 11.40
CA THR A 47 -14.98 3.82 11.99
C THR A 47 -14.95 3.89 13.53
N THR A 48 -15.55 2.91 14.21
CA THR A 48 -15.49 2.72 15.65
C THR A 48 -14.16 2.09 16.06
N PRO A 49 -13.52 2.56 17.16
CA PRO A 49 -12.31 1.95 17.69
C PRO A 49 -12.54 0.46 18.01
N VAL A 50 -11.64 -0.41 17.53
CA VAL A 50 -11.60 -1.83 17.94
C VAL A 50 -10.86 -1.92 19.28
N GLN A 51 -11.35 -2.76 20.21
CA GLN A 51 -10.68 -2.96 21.49
C GLN A 51 -9.23 -3.43 21.28
N GLY A 52 -8.25 -2.73 21.89
CA GLY A 52 -6.83 -3.05 21.78
C GLY A 52 -6.04 -2.21 20.76
N VAL A 53 -6.72 -1.59 19.78
CA VAL A 53 -6.06 -0.70 18.80
C VAL A 53 -6.38 0.74 19.16
N GLY A 54 -5.36 1.53 19.56
CA GLY A 54 -5.52 2.91 20.03
C GLY A 54 -6.06 3.92 18.99
N HIS A 55 -6.39 3.46 17.77
CA HIS A 55 -6.99 4.25 16.70
C HIS A 55 -7.97 3.39 15.89
N PRO A 56 -9.02 3.99 15.29
CA PRO A 56 -9.95 3.26 14.46
C PRO A 56 -9.22 2.71 13.21
N PRO A 57 -9.43 1.44 12.86
CA PRO A 57 -8.69 0.75 11.79
C PRO A 57 -8.93 1.33 10.39
N LEU A 58 -10.00 2.12 10.23
CA LEU A 58 -10.27 2.95 9.07
C LEU A 58 -10.37 4.43 9.49
N THR A 59 -9.59 5.30 8.86
CA THR A 59 -9.71 6.75 9.01
C THR A 59 -9.60 7.42 7.65
N ALA A 60 -10.60 8.23 7.25
CA ALA A 60 -10.56 9.09 6.06
C ALA A 60 -10.06 8.40 4.76
N GLY A 61 -10.45 7.13 4.54
CA GLY A 61 -10.02 6.37 3.36
C GLY A 61 -8.62 5.75 3.48
N GLN A 62 -8.08 5.63 4.69
CA GLN A 62 -6.82 4.94 4.99
C GLN A 62 -7.07 3.76 5.94
N VAL A 63 -6.28 2.70 5.79
CA VAL A 63 -6.38 1.47 6.59
C VAL A 63 -5.15 1.34 7.48
N SER A 64 -5.34 0.98 8.75
CA SER A 64 -4.23 0.75 9.67
C SER A 64 -3.39 -0.46 9.23
N ILE A 65 -2.07 -0.27 9.15
CA ILE A 65 -1.12 -1.37 8.87
C ILE A 65 -1.17 -2.41 9.99
N SER A 66 -1.20 -1.98 11.26
CA SER A 66 -1.17 -2.89 12.41
C SER A 66 -2.40 -3.78 12.44
N TRP A 67 -3.56 -3.20 12.18
CA TRP A 67 -4.81 -3.94 12.11
C TRP A 67 -4.80 -4.97 10.98
N LEU A 68 -4.33 -4.56 9.78
CA LEU A 68 -4.26 -5.44 8.63
C LEU A 68 -3.35 -6.65 8.90
N VAL A 69 -2.19 -6.41 9.51
CA VAL A 69 -1.22 -7.45 9.90
C VAL A 69 -1.77 -8.37 10.99
N GLU A 70 -2.37 -7.83 12.05
CA GLU A 70 -2.98 -8.64 13.11
C GLU A 70 -4.09 -9.55 12.56
N HIS A 71 -4.94 -9.02 11.69
CA HIS A 71 -6.05 -9.77 11.11
C HIS A 71 -5.56 -10.97 10.28
N ILE A 72 -4.50 -10.80 9.49
CA ILE A 72 -3.93 -11.92 8.74
C ILE A 72 -3.14 -12.88 9.59
N GLN A 73 -2.39 -12.39 10.60
CA GLN A 73 -1.58 -13.24 11.47
C GLN A 73 -2.42 -14.31 12.17
N HIS A 74 -3.66 -13.99 12.51
CA HIS A 74 -4.63 -14.94 13.07
C HIS A 74 -5.11 -15.99 12.06
N GLU A 75 -5.04 -15.72 10.75
CA GLU A 75 -5.39 -16.67 9.68
C GLU A 75 -4.18 -17.39 9.05
N VAL A 76 -2.94 -17.06 9.45
CA VAL A 76 -1.72 -17.67 8.91
C VAL A 76 -1.51 -19.07 9.49
N ASN A 77 -2.07 -20.06 8.81
CA ASN A 77 -1.55 -21.42 8.84
C ASN A 77 -1.46 -21.94 7.41
N LEU A 78 -0.46 -21.43 6.66
CA LEU A 78 -0.17 -21.84 5.30
C LEU A 78 0.64 -23.15 5.34
N GLY A 79 -0.06 -24.28 5.25
CA GLY A 79 0.54 -25.60 5.03
C GLY A 79 0.56 -26.00 3.55
N PRO A 80 1.13 -27.18 3.22
CA PRO A 80 1.15 -27.71 1.85
C PRO A 80 -0.26 -27.95 1.26
N ASP A 81 -1.27 -28.20 2.11
CA ASP A 81 -2.67 -28.42 1.70
C ASP A 81 -3.53 -27.16 1.79
N THR A 82 -2.91 -25.97 1.84
CA THR A 82 -3.65 -24.70 1.90
C THR A 82 -4.41 -24.50 0.59
N PRO A 83 -5.72 -24.22 0.63
CA PRO A 83 -6.48 -23.95 -0.58
C PRO A 83 -6.00 -22.64 -1.23
N GLU A 84 -6.08 -22.60 -2.56
CA GLU A 84 -5.51 -21.53 -3.41
C GLU A 84 -6.09 -20.15 -3.09
N ASP A 85 -7.39 -20.07 -2.79
CA ASP A 85 -8.09 -18.84 -2.39
C ASP A 85 -7.49 -18.20 -1.13
N ARG A 86 -7.04 -19.03 -0.18
CA ARG A 86 -6.39 -18.56 1.05
C ARG A 86 -4.97 -18.06 0.77
N VAL A 87 -4.24 -18.72 -0.13
CA VAL A 87 -2.91 -18.26 -0.56
C VAL A 87 -3.01 -16.91 -1.27
N GLU A 88 -3.99 -16.78 -2.18
CA GLU A 88 -4.25 -15.55 -2.91
C GLU A 88 -4.57 -14.39 -1.96
N ARG A 89 -5.50 -14.61 -1.01
CA ARG A 89 -5.85 -13.62 0.02
C ARG A 89 -4.62 -13.18 0.80
N TYR A 90 -3.78 -14.12 1.23
CA TYR A 90 -2.56 -13.80 1.97
C TYR A 90 -1.59 -12.98 1.13
N ALA A 91 -1.38 -13.36 -0.13
CA ALA A 91 -0.53 -12.64 -1.06
C ALA A 91 -1.04 -11.20 -1.30
N CYS A 92 -2.35 -11.01 -1.47
CA CYS A 92 -2.97 -9.69 -1.60
C CYS A 92 -2.69 -8.82 -0.38
N VAL A 93 -2.89 -9.33 0.84
CA VAL A 93 -2.63 -8.55 2.06
C VAL A 93 -1.15 -8.24 2.22
N TYR A 94 -0.28 -9.21 1.93
CA TYR A 94 1.16 -9.00 1.96
C TYR A 94 1.59 -7.88 0.99
N LEU A 95 1.06 -7.89 -0.25
CA LEU A 95 1.32 -6.83 -1.22
C LEU A 95 0.80 -5.47 -0.76
N ILE A 96 -0.40 -5.41 -0.19
CA ILE A 96 -0.97 -4.18 0.38
C ILE A 96 -0.06 -3.62 1.47
N GLY A 97 0.42 -4.47 2.39
CA GLY A 97 1.38 -4.10 3.42
C GLY A 97 2.73 -3.63 2.86
N LEU A 98 3.26 -4.33 1.85
CA LEU A 98 4.53 -4.00 1.20
C LEU A 98 4.44 -2.65 0.46
N VAL A 99 3.43 -2.46 -0.37
CA VAL A 99 3.27 -1.24 -1.15
C VAL A 99 2.90 -0.06 -0.25
N GLY A 100 1.90 -0.23 0.61
CA GLY A 100 1.36 0.84 1.44
C GLY A 100 2.20 1.19 2.67
N GLY A 101 2.93 0.22 3.22
CA GLY A 101 3.71 0.39 4.44
C GLY A 101 5.22 0.53 4.21
N PHE A 102 5.76 -0.07 3.15
CA PHE A 102 7.21 -0.05 2.89
C PHE A 102 7.59 0.81 1.69
N LEU A 103 6.92 0.68 0.54
CA LEU A 103 7.27 1.45 -0.67
C LEU A 103 6.72 2.88 -0.65
N PHE A 104 5.51 3.07 -0.15
CA PHE A 104 4.83 4.37 -0.10
C PHE A 104 4.26 4.67 1.29
N PRO A 105 5.12 4.66 2.34
CA PRO A 105 4.68 4.91 3.71
C PRO A 105 4.08 6.30 3.82
N ASN A 106 3.01 6.44 4.61
CA ASN A 106 2.54 7.75 4.98
C ASN A 106 3.46 8.40 6.05
N LYS A 107 3.27 9.70 6.31
CA LYS A 107 4.07 10.45 7.30
C LYS A 107 4.12 9.84 8.70
N ALA A 108 3.05 9.15 9.10
CA ALA A 108 2.94 8.51 10.40
C ALA A 108 3.42 7.05 10.39
N ASN A 109 3.78 6.50 9.22
CA ASN A 109 4.04 5.10 8.92
C ASN A 109 3.04 4.11 9.55
N ARG A 110 1.77 4.54 9.67
CA ARG A 110 0.72 3.80 10.39
C ARG A 110 -0.44 3.41 9.51
N TRP A 111 -0.60 4.07 8.37
CA TRP A 111 -1.77 3.90 7.52
C TRP A 111 -1.39 3.69 6.05
N ILE A 112 -2.12 2.79 5.42
CA ILE A 112 -2.10 2.51 3.99
C ILE A 112 -3.15 3.40 3.34
N GLN A 113 -2.75 4.14 2.30
CA GLN A 113 -3.67 4.98 1.57
C GLN A 113 -4.65 4.12 0.75
N GLY A 114 -5.92 4.51 0.78
CA GLY A 114 -7.02 3.84 0.07
C GLY A 114 -6.78 3.65 -1.43
N MET A 115 -6.03 4.58 -2.06
CA MET A 115 -5.72 4.53 -3.49
C MET A 115 -5.06 3.23 -3.95
N TRP A 116 -4.38 2.51 -3.05
CA TRP A 116 -3.71 1.26 -3.38
C TRP A 116 -4.67 0.07 -3.47
N PHE A 117 -5.85 0.14 -2.84
CA PHE A 117 -6.75 -1.01 -2.75
C PHE A 117 -7.33 -1.42 -4.11
N PRO A 118 -7.84 -0.53 -4.99
CA PRO A 118 -8.30 -0.90 -6.32
C PRO A 118 -7.25 -1.61 -7.15
N LEU A 119 -6.03 -1.09 -7.04
CA LEU A 119 -4.91 -1.59 -7.82
C LEU A 119 -4.48 -2.97 -7.31
N LEU A 120 -4.34 -3.12 -5.99
CA LEU A 120 -3.78 -4.34 -5.37
C LEU A 120 -4.81 -5.43 -5.10
N LEU A 121 -6.11 -5.10 -5.10
CA LEU A 121 -7.21 -6.07 -5.07
C LEU A 121 -7.79 -6.31 -6.47
N GLY A 122 -7.15 -5.77 -7.49
CA GLY A 122 -7.48 -5.98 -8.89
C GLY A 122 -6.99 -7.34 -9.41
N ASP A 123 -6.87 -7.45 -10.72
CA ASP A 123 -6.35 -8.65 -11.38
C ASP A 123 -4.83 -8.76 -11.23
N TRP A 124 -4.30 -9.96 -11.01
CA TRP A 124 -2.87 -10.21 -10.86
C TRP A 124 -2.06 -9.86 -12.11
N ASP A 125 -2.62 -10.08 -13.31
CA ASP A 125 -1.98 -9.71 -14.57
C ASP A 125 -1.94 -8.17 -14.70
N GLU A 126 -2.98 -7.48 -14.24
CA GLU A 126 -2.99 -6.03 -14.20
C GLU A 126 -1.94 -5.49 -13.22
N ILE A 127 -1.86 -6.05 -12.01
CA ILE A 127 -0.85 -5.71 -11.00
C ILE A 127 0.56 -5.95 -11.55
N GLY A 128 0.80 -7.12 -12.15
CA GLY A 128 2.09 -7.50 -12.72
C GLY A 128 2.51 -6.65 -13.92
N GLY A 129 1.54 -6.14 -14.68
CA GLY A 129 1.74 -5.28 -15.84
C GLY A 129 2.13 -3.83 -15.52
N LYS A 130 2.08 -3.40 -14.25
CA LYS A 130 2.45 -2.03 -13.85
C LYS A 130 3.96 -1.85 -13.70
N SER A 131 4.42 -0.66 -14.02
CA SER A 131 5.81 -0.23 -13.84
C SER A 131 6.08 0.21 -12.38
N TRP A 132 6.04 -0.74 -11.44
CA TRP A 132 6.27 -0.52 -10.00
C TRP A 132 7.59 0.19 -9.69
N GLY A 133 8.69 -0.15 -10.40
CA GLY A 133 9.99 0.49 -10.22
C GLY A 133 9.97 1.98 -10.56
N SER A 134 9.24 2.38 -11.61
CA SER A 134 9.05 3.80 -11.95
C SER A 134 8.22 4.53 -10.89
N ALA A 135 7.19 3.88 -10.34
CA ALA A 135 6.39 4.47 -9.26
C ALA A 135 7.23 4.70 -8.00
N VAL A 136 8.06 3.72 -7.61
CA VAL A 136 8.99 3.85 -6.48
C VAL A 136 9.98 4.99 -6.71
N LEU A 137 10.58 5.06 -7.90
CA LEU A 137 11.50 6.14 -8.25
C LEU A 137 10.84 7.52 -8.14
N ALA A 138 9.63 7.67 -8.67
CA ALA A 138 8.86 8.91 -8.56
C ALA A 138 8.55 9.27 -7.10
N GLY A 139 8.22 8.27 -6.26
CA GLY A 139 8.03 8.45 -4.82
C GLY A 139 9.29 8.98 -4.13
N ILE A 140 10.45 8.37 -4.38
CA ILE A 140 11.74 8.80 -3.83
C ILE A 140 12.06 10.24 -4.22
N TYR A 141 11.95 10.58 -5.51
CA TYR A 141 12.20 11.95 -5.98
C TYR A 141 11.24 12.96 -5.36
N ARG A 142 9.96 12.61 -5.19
CA ARG A 142 8.97 13.48 -4.54
C ARG A 142 9.34 13.78 -3.08
N GLU A 143 9.76 12.76 -2.33
CA GLU A 143 10.19 12.94 -0.94
C GLU A 143 11.47 13.79 -0.87
N LEU A 144 12.49 13.49 -1.67
CA LEU A 144 13.74 14.27 -1.73
C LEU A 144 13.48 15.75 -2.07
N CYS A 145 12.62 16.03 -3.04
CA CYS A 145 12.20 17.39 -3.38
C CYS A 145 11.46 18.07 -2.21
N THR A 146 10.60 17.33 -1.52
CA THR A 146 9.86 17.84 -0.36
C THR A 146 10.80 18.21 0.78
N PHE A 147 11.74 17.33 1.14
CA PHE A 147 12.76 17.60 2.16
C PHE A 147 13.67 18.78 1.79
N SER A 148 14.12 18.85 0.53
CA SER A 148 14.97 19.95 0.06
C SER A 148 14.27 21.31 0.18
N ARG A 149 12.97 21.37 -0.18
CA ARG A 149 12.16 22.59 -0.05
C ARG A 149 11.89 22.97 1.41
N LEU A 150 11.70 21.99 2.30
CA LEU A 150 11.53 22.26 3.73
C LEU A 150 12.82 22.82 4.35
N GLY A 151 13.98 22.29 3.96
CA GLY A 151 15.29 22.82 4.39
C GLY A 151 15.52 24.26 3.91
N ALA A 152 15.19 24.57 2.66
CA ALA A 152 15.28 25.94 2.12
C ALA A 152 14.38 26.94 2.87
N LYS A 153 13.16 26.52 3.27
CA LYS A 153 12.25 27.37 4.08
C LYS A 153 12.77 27.65 5.49
N GLN A 154 13.50 26.72 6.10
CA GLN A 154 14.11 26.92 7.42
C GLN A 154 15.34 27.83 7.35
N ALA A 155 16.09 27.80 6.24
CA ALA A 155 17.26 28.64 6.03
C ALA A 155 16.93 30.10 5.61
N GLY A 156 15.76 30.33 5.00
CA GLY A 156 15.32 31.66 4.53
C GLY A 156 14.39 32.41 5.49
N GLY A 157 14.12 31.87 6.68
CA GLY A 157 13.32 32.50 7.72
C GLY A 157 14.19 33.20 8.75
N THR A 158 14.71 34.39 8.40
CA THR A 158 15.31 35.37 9.32
C THR A 158 14.70 36.73 9.07
#